data_AF-A0A3B6FTX7-F1
#
_entry.id   AF-A0A3B6FTX7-F1
#
_cell.length_a   1.000
_cell.length_b   1.000
_cell.length_c   1.000
_cell.angle_alpha   90.00
_cell.angle_beta   90.00
_cell.angle_gamma   90.00
#
_symmetry.space_group_name_H-M   'P 1'
#
loop_
_entity.id
_entity.type
_entity.pdbx_description
1 polymer ?
#
loop_
_entity_poly.entity_id
_entity_poly.type
_entity_poly.pdbx_seq_one_letter_code
_entity_poly.pdbx_strand_id
1 'polypeptide(L)'
;MSTSSDERMFEMDAEPASPTESAPTQHQTTCHIIEGVLGGCTPLEMEIYERAMEHVREMGEGRKRSSLKKGLMVRLRKDGYDASLCRSSWVATTQHPGGDHEYIDVRVAGDGGAGRTRLIVDIDFRSQFQLARPAPWYAHLSAQLPAVFVGPPDRLRKAVALLCLASRRSLRESGLDVPPWRRSSYMQAKWFPSPAPLPDGDAAVAQQSQWSVAKPGAAGSRRSGLSMEMDGQDASSWAQ
;
A
#
# COMPACT_ATOMS: atom_id res chain seq x y z
N MET A 1 -71.13 -56.00 5.65
CA MET A 1 -70.43 -55.80 6.94
C MET A 1 -69.02 -55.38 6.59
N SER A 2 -68.78 -54.08 6.44
CA SER A 2 -68.17 -53.19 7.47
C SER A 2 -66.76 -52.82 6.99
N THR A 3 -66.55 -51.61 6.45
CA THR A 3 -65.75 -50.49 7.04
C THR A 3 -64.27 -50.83 7.23
N SER A 4 -63.27 -50.07 6.74
CA SER A 4 -62.93 -48.73 7.25
C SER A 4 -61.66 -48.17 6.57
N SER A 5 -61.71 -46.87 6.26
CA SER A 5 -60.68 -45.79 6.29
C SER A 5 -59.34 -45.94 5.55
N ASP A 6 -58.99 -45.02 4.62
CA ASP A 6 -58.29 -43.71 4.82
C ASP A 6 -56.84 -43.95 5.29
N GLU A 7 -55.77 -43.47 4.63
CA GLU A 7 -55.38 -42.06 4.60
C GLU A 7 -54.44 -41.71 3.42
N ARG A 8 -54.49 -40.43 3.04
CA ARG A 8 -53.60 -39.74 2.10
C ARG A 8 -52.20 -39.58 2.70
N MET A 9 -51.17 -39.91 1.93
CA MET A 9 -49.82 -39.40 2.17
C MET A 9 -49.57 -38.24 1.21
N PHE A 10 -49.52 -37.03 1.77
CA PHE A 10 -48.96 -35.86 1.10
C PHE A 10 -47.44 -36.07 1.01
N GLU A 11 -46.91 -36.23 -0.20
CA GLU A 11 -45.47 -36.05 -0.45
C GLU A 11 -45.13 -34.58 -0.19
N MET A 12 -44.41 -34.35 0.89
CA MET A 12 -43.83 -33.06 1.23
C MET A 12 -42.56 -32.90 0.39
N ASP A 13 -42.66 -32.20 -0.74
CA ASP A 13 -41.51 -31.77 -1.52
C ASP A 13 -40.54 -31.04 -0.58
N ALA A 14 -39.37 -31.64 -0.41
CA ALA A 14 -38.30 -31.11 0.42
C ALA A 14 -37.83 -29.77 -0.17
N GLU A 15 -38.02 -28.69 0.59
CA GLU A 15 -37.41 -27.40 0.30
C GLU A 15 -35.89 -27.56 0.15
N PRO A 16 -35.27 -26.99 -0.90
CA PRO A 16 -33.82 -26.99 -1.02
C PRO A 16 -33.22 -26.09 0.06
N ALA A 17 -32.25 -26.64 0.79
CA ALA A 17 -31.53 -25.95 1.86
C ALA A 17 -30.95 -24.59 1.40
N SER A 18 -31.29 -23.54 2.14
CA SER A 18 -30.80 -22.17 1.99
C SER A 18 -29.28 -22.07 2.17
N PRO A 19 -28.52 -21.43 1.26
CA PRO A 19 -27.09 -21.16 1.45
C PRO A 19 -26.87 -19.80 2.11
N THR A 20 -27.05 -19.66 3.42
CA THR A 20 -26.82 -18.36 4.11
C THR A 20 -26.16 -18.41 5.48
N GLU A 21 -26.01 -19.57 6.13
CA GLU A 21 -25.52 -19.62 7.52
C GLU A 21 -23.98 -19.54 7.67
N SER A 22 -23.21 -19.73 6.59
CA SER A 22 -21.73 -19.82 6.65
C SER A 22 -20.98 -18.49 6.44
N ALA A 23 -21.62 -17.48 5.84
CA ALA A 23 -20.98 -16.21 5.50
C ALA A 23 -20.61 -15.33 6.71
N PRO A 24 -21.48 -15.14 7.73
CA PRO A 24 -21.18 -14.27 8.87
C PRO A 24 -19.97 -14.75 9.67
N THR A 25 -19.89 -16.06 9.93
CA THR A 25 -18.77 -16.70 10.65
C THR A 25 -17.46 -16.61 9.87
N GLN A 26 -17.54 -16.72 8.54
CA GLN A 26 -16.38 -16.59 7.66
C GLN A 26 -15.84 -15.16 7.61
N HIS A 27 -16.72 -14.14 7.58
CA HIS A 27 -16.31 -12.73 7.65
C HIS A 27 -15.62 -12.43 8.97
N GLN A 28 -16.21 -12.85 10.10
CA GLN A 28 -15.64 -12.64 11.43
C GLN A 28 -14.26 -13.28 11.57
N THR A 29 -14.10 -14.52 11.10
CA THR A 29 -12.79 -15.21 11.11
C THR A 29 -11.76 -14.46 10.26
N THR A 30 -12.18 -13.93 9.10
CA THR A 30 -11.30 -13.13 8.22
C THR A 30 -10.83 -11.85 8.91
N CYS A 31 -11.73 -11.14 9.59
CA CYS A 31 -11.39 -9.92 10.34
C CYS A 31 -10.38 -10.23 11.46
N HIS A 32 -10.65 -11.24 12.29
CA HIS A 32 -9.77 -11.62 13.39
C HIS A 32 -8.38 -12.05 12.93
N ILE A 33 -8.26 -12.76 11.80
CA ILE A 33 -6.94 -13.11 11.24
C ILE A 33 -6.18 -11.85 10.83
N ILE A 34 -6.84 -10.91 10.16
CA ILE A 34 -6.21 -9.65 9.71
C ILE A 34 -5.79 -8.80 10.90
N GLU A 35 -6.66 -8.66 11.90
CA GLU A 35 -6.38 -7.98 13.17
C GLU A 35 -5.19 -8.63 13.89
N GLY A 36 -5.15 -9.95 13.99
CA GLY A 36 -4.03 -10.68 14.62
C GLY A 36 -2.70 -10.46 13.89
N VAL A 37 -2.71 -10.45 12.55
CA VAL A 37 -1.52 -10.16 11.75
C VAL A 37 -1.06 -8.71 11.92
N LEU A 38 -1.97 -7.76 12.07
CA LEU A 38 -1.64 -6.33 12.22
C LEU A 38 -1.32 -5.94 13.66
N GLY A 39 -1.85 -6.65 14.65
CA GLY A 39 -1.74 -6.35 16.08
C GLY A 39 -0.49 -6.92 16.76
N GLY A 40 0.22 -7.84 16.13
CA GLY A 40 1.51 -8.32 16.65
C GLY A 40 2.57 -7.22 16.51
N CYS A 41 2.71 -6.34 17.49
CA CYS A 41 3.69 -5.24 17.50
C CYS A 41 4.80 -5.49 18.51
N THR A 42 6.06 -5.33 18.10
CA THR A 42 7.20 -5.33 19.05
C THR A 42 7.29 -3.97 19.76
N PRO A 43 7.93 -3.88 20.96
CA PRO A 43 8.13 -2.59 21.64
C PRO A 43 8.79 -1.54 20.74
N LEU A 44 9.76 -1.96 19.93
CA LEU A 44 10.44 -1.11 18.95
C LEU A 44 9.52 -0.59 17.85
N GLU A 45 8.61 -1.44 17.34
CA GLU A 45 7.62 -1.00 16.35
C GLU A 45 6.63 0.00 16.92
N MET A 46 6.22 -0.18 18.19
CA MET A 46 5.37 0.78 18.88
C MET A 46 6.10 2.12 19.09
N GLU A 47 7.35 2.09 19.52
CA GLU A 47 8.17 3.30 19.70
C GLU A 47 8.29 4.10 18.38
N ILE A 48 8.64 3.42 17.28
CA ILE A 48 8.74 4.06 15.96
C ILE A 48 7.38 4.58 15.48
N TYR A 49 6.30 3.82 15.74
CA TYR A 49 4.94 4.25 15.42
C TYR A 49 4.55 5.53 16.17
N GLU A 50 4.81 5.60 17.49
CA GLU A 50 4.51 6.75 18.31
C GLU A 50 5.28 7.99 17.84
N ARG A 51 6.59 7.86 17.60
CA ARG A 51 7.41 8.95 17.04
C ARG A 51 6.92 9.37 15.65
N ALA A 52 6.56 8.43 14.80
CA ALA A 52 6.05 8.76 13.48
C ALA A 52 4.73 9.55 13.56
N MET A 53 3.82 9.13 14.44
CA MET A 53 2.53 9.81 14.66
C MET A 53 2.72 11.22 15.24
N GLU A 54 3.62 11.38 16.22
CA GLU A 54 3.98 12.68 16.79
C GLU A 54 4.47 13.64 15.69
N HIS A 55 5.45 13.20 14.89
CA HIS A 55 5.99 13.99 13.80
C HIS A 55 4.97 14.34 12.73
N VAL A 56 4.08 13.41 12.38
CA VAL A 56 3.01 13.67 11.40
C VAL A 56 2.05 14.73 11.92
N ARG A 57 1.68 14.69 13.20
CA ARG A 57 0.79 15.68 13.82
C ARG A 57 1.43 17.07 13.84
N GLU A 58 2.71 17.17 14.15
CA GLU A 58 3.44 18.44 14.19
C GLU A 58 3.67 19.07 12.80
N MET A 59 3.74 18.26 11.74
CA MET A 59 3.94 18.78 10.38
C MET A 59 2.70 19.45 9.78
N GLY A 60 1.52 19.25 10.38
CA GLY A 60 0.25 19.87 10.00
C GLY A 60 -0.45 19.24 8.78
N GLU A 61 -1.77 19.38 8.74
CA GLU A 61 -2.65 18.93 7.65
C GLU A 61 -2.64 19.97 6.52
N GLY A 62 -2.22 19.60 5.31
CA GLY A 62 -2.17 20.53 4.16
C GLY A 62 -0.92 20.37 3.28
N ARG A 63 0.07 19.62 3.77
CA ARG A 63 1.26 19.28 2.99
C ARG A 63 0.97 18.09 2.05
N LYS A 64 1.52 18.11 0.83
CA LYS A 64 1.47 16.96 -0.09
C LYS A 64 2.03 15.70 0.60
N ARG A 65 1.44 14.52 0.36
CA ARG A 65 1.85 13.24 0.97
C ARG A 65 3.32 12.92 0.81
N SER A 66 3.88 13.13 -0.40
CA SER A 66 5.31 12.94 -0.66
C SER A 66 6.18 13.84 0.22
N SER A 67 5.78 15.11 0.39
CA SER A 67 6.44 16.06 1.28
C SER A 67 6.28 15.70 2.76
N LEU A 68 5.16 15.07 3.16
CA LEU A 68 4.97 14.53 4.52
C LEU A 68 5.90 13.33 4.78
N LYS A 69 5.97 12.35 3.86
CA LYS A 69 6.87 11.18 3.99
C LYS A 69 8.33 11.60 4.05
N LYS A 70 8.74 12.56 3.21
CA LYS A 70 10.09 13.12 3.26
C LYS A 70 10.37 13.86 4.56
N GLY A 71 9.42 14.65 5.07
CA GLY A 71 9.54 15.36 6.34
C GLY A 71 9.66 14.40 7.53
N LEU A 72 8.83 13.36 7.54
CA LEU A 72 8.88 12.29 8.54
C LEU A 72 10.23 11.57 8.53
N MET A 73 10.74 11.19 7.35
CA MET A 73 12.08 10.59 7.23
C MET A 73 13.17 11.48 7.84
N VAL A 74 13.15 12.79 7.57
CA VAL A 74 14.13 13.73 8.13
C VAL A 74 14.02 13.80 9.66
N ARG A 75 12.81 13.80 10.20
CA ARG A 75 12.58 13.85 11.65
C ARG A 75 13.00 12.56 12.35
N LEU A 76 12.66 11.39 11.80
CA LEU A 76 13.14 10.10 12.32
C LEU A 76 14.68 10.01 12.31
N ARG A 77 15.36 10.59 11.31
CA ARG A 77 16.83 10.68 11.32
C ARG A 77 17.36 11.58 12.44
N LYS A 78 16.67 12.67 12.76
CA LYS A 78 17.05 13.56 13.86
C LYS A 78 16.90 12.86 15.22
N ASP A 79 15.93 11.97 15.33
CA ASP A 79 15.73 11.13 16.53
C ASP A 79 16.77 10.00 16.65
N GLY A 80 17.64 9.82 15.66
CA GLY A 80 18.73 8.84 15.67
C GLY A 80 18.45 7.54 14.92
N TYR A 81 17.29 7.39 14.25
CA TYR A 81 16.99 6.19 13.46
C TYR A 81 17.67 6.23 12.08
N ASP A 82 18.15 5.07 11.60
CA ASP A 82 18.58 4.89 10.19
C ASP A 82 17.34 4.77 9.29
N ALA A 83 16.70 5.90 9.01
CA ALA A 83 15.52 6.00 8.16
C ALA A 83 15.88 6.40 6.72
N SER A 84 15.18 5.88 5.73
CA SER A 84 15.34 6.28 4.32
C SER A 84 14.00 6.32 3.59
N LEU A 85 13.84 7.26 2.66
CA LEU A 85 12.67 7.32 1.80
C LEU A 85 12.90 6.37 0.63
N CYS A 86 12.07 5.34 0.53
CA CYS A 86 12.06 4.40 -0.57
C CYS A 86 10.95 4.75 -1.55
N ARG A 87 11.26 4.62 -2.84
CA ARG A 87 10.29 4.71 -3.91
C ARG A 87 10.29 3.41 -4.71
N SER A 88 9.13 2.78 -4.82
CA SER A 88 8.90 1.69 -5.76
C SER A 88 8.21 2.25 -7.01
N SER A 89 8.49 1.63 -8.15
CA SER A 89 7.79 1.91 -9.40
C SER A 89 7.64 0.60 -10.18
N TRP A 90 6.48 0.36 -10.76
CA TRP A 90 6.20 -0.82 -11.57
C TRP A 90 5.58 -0.42 -12.90
N VAL A 91 5.95 -1.19 -13.93
CA VAL A 91 5.56 -0.92 -15.31
C VAL A 91 4.13 -1.35 -15.55
N ALA A 92 3.42 -0.60 -16.39
CA ALA A 92 2.11 -0.99 -16.87
C ALA A 92 2.20 -2.30 -17.67
N THR A 93 1.25 -3.20 -17.44
CA THR A 93 1.06 -4.39 -18.26
C THR A 93 -0.29 -4.31 -18.96
N THR A 94 -0.57 -5.27 -19.84
CA THR A 94 -1.90 -5.43 -20.44
C THR A 94 -3.00 -5.65 -19.39
N GLN A 95 -2.65 -6.11 -18.19
CA GLN A 95 -3.60 -6.47 -17.14
C GLN A 95 -3.74 -5.44 -16.02
N HIS A 96 -2.77 -4.53 -15.87
CA HIS A 96 -2.79 -3.54 -14.79
C HIS A 96 -1.96 -2.30 -15.12
N PRO A 97 -2.42 -1.11 -14.68
CA PRO A 97 -1.68 0.13 -14.91
C PRO A 97 -0.33 0.11 -14.19
N GLY A 98 0.60 0.94 -14.68
CA GLY A 98 1.83 1.23 -13.97
C GLY A 98 1.54 2.15 -12.78
N GLY A 99 2.50 2.26 -11.88
CA GLY A 99 2.38 3.15 -10.75
C GLY A 99 3.69 3.28 -9.99
N ASP A 100 3.70 4.22 -9.06
CA ASP A 100 4.76 4.42 -8.10
C ASP A 100 4.19 4.53 -6.69
N HIS A 101 5.04 4.26 -5.71
CA HIS A 101 4.68 4.39 -4.30
C HIS A 101 5.90 4.76 -3.47
N GLU A 102 5.69 5.65 -2.50
CA GLU A 102 6.71 6.07 -1.56
C GLU A 102 6.41 5.51 -0.17
N TYR A 103 7.43 5.02 0.52
CA TYR A 103 7.36 4.55 1.90
C TYR A 103 8.69 4.83 2.61
N ILE A 104 8.73 4.70 3.92
CA ILE A 104 9.96 4.89 4.69
C ILE A 104 10.47 3.53 5.15
N ASP A 105 11.77 3.31 4.98
CA ASP A 105 12.49 2.15 5.47
C ASP A 105 13.32 2.55 6.68
N VAL A 106 13.13 1.87 7.81
CA VAL A 106 13.89 2.10 9.03
C VAL A 106 14.69 0.86 9.34
N ARG A 107 16.00 1.02 9.48
CA ARG A 107 16.92 -0.04 9.89
C ARG A 107 17.29 0.17 11.34
N VAL A 108 17.06 -0.85 12.17
CA VAL A 108 17.40 -0.82 13.58
C VAL A 108 18.48 -1.86 13.83
N ALA A 109 19.49 -1.52 14.64
CA ALA A 109 20.47 -2.50 15.07
C ALA A 109 19.75 -3.63 15.83
N GLY A 110 20.02 -4.89 15.48
CA GLY A 110 19.53 -6.02 16.26
C GLY A 110 20.27 -6.07 17.60
N ASP A 111 19.59 -6.53 18.64
CA ASP A 111 20.23 -6.83 19.92
C ASP A 111 21.11 -8.09 19.79
N GLY A 112 22.23 -8.12 20.52
CA GLY A 112 23.04 -9.34 20.70
C GLY A 112 23.69 -9.95 19.45
N GLY A 113 23.94 -9.20 18.38
CA GLY A 113 24.61 -9.70 17.17
C GLY A 113 23.68 -10.29 16.11
N ALA A 114 22.36 -10.27 16.34
CA ALA A 114 21.39 -10.45 15.26
C ALA A 114 21.50 -9.29 14.26
N GLY A 115 21.39 -9.58 12.96
CA GLY A 115 21.48 -8.56 11.90
C GLY A 115 20.49 -7.41 12.08
N ARG A 116 20.67 -6.33 11.30
CA ARG A 116 19.78 -5.16 11.35
C ARG A 116 18.33 -5.55 11.02
N THR A 117 17.40 -5.21 11.91
CA THR A 117 15.96 -5.38 11.66
C THR A 117 15.48 -4.30 10.72
N ARG A 118 14.82 -4.71 9.63
CA ARG A 118 14.21 -3.80 8.65
C ARG A 118 12.74 -3.62 8.98
N LEU A 119 12.31 -2.37 9.14
CA LEU A 119 10.92 -1.99 9.34
C LEU A 119 10.46 -1.06 8.21
N ILE A 120 9.24 -1.27 7.75
CA ILE A 120 8.56 -0.41 6.78
C ILE A 120 7.60 0.48 7.54
N VAL A 121 7.66 1.78 7.27
CA VAL A 121 6.75 2.80 7.77
C VAL A 121 5.97 3.40 6.60
N ASP A 122 4.64 3.29 6.63
CA ASP A 122 3.76 3.89 5.62
C ASP A 122 2.58 4.61 6.28
N ILE A 123 2.59 5.93 6.18
CA ILE A 123 1.59 6.82 6.79
C ILE A 123 0.23 6.83 6.08
N ASP A 124 0.14 6.19 4.90
CA ASP A 124 -1.09 6.15 4.10
C ASP A 124 -1.74 4.77 4.09
N PHE A 125 -1.31 3.84 4.95
CA PHE A 125 -1.64 2.42 4.86
C PHE A 125 -3.15 2.15 4.79
N ARG A 126 -3.94 2.66 5.75
CA ARG A 126 -5.41 2.49 5.77
C ARG A 126 -6.06 2.96 4.46
N SER A 127 -5.66 4.13 3.96
CA SER A 127 -6.25 4.73 2.75
C SER A 127 -6.04 3.84 1.51
N GLN A 128 -4.96 3.05 1.49
CA GLN A 128 -4.69 2.11 0.41
C GLN A 128 -5.73 1.00 0.31
N PHE A 129 -6.59 0.78 1.32
CA PHE A 129 -7.57 -0.33 1.37
C PHE A 129 -9.05 0.14 1.44
N GLN A 130 -9.31 1.44 1.36
CA GLN A 130 -10.67 1.97 1.31
C GLN A 130 -11.37 1.62 -0.01
N LEU A 131 -12.65 1.26 0.05
CA LEU A 131 -13.48 0.94 -1.11
C LEU A 131 -14.60 1.97 -1.26
N ALA A 132 -15.08 2.19 -2.48
CA ALA A 132 -16.17 3.13 -2.74
C ALA A 132 -17.52 2.65 -2.18
N ARG A 133 -17.79 1.34 -2.26
CA ARG A 133 -18.98 0.70 -1.69
C ARG A 133 -18.58 -0.61 -1.00
N PRO A 134 -18.02 -0.54 0.21
CA PRO A 134 -17.68 -1.75 0.96
C PRO A 134 -18.95 -2.42 1.50
N ALA A 135 -18.97 -3.74 1.48
CA ALA A 135 -19.87 -4.51 2.34
C ALA A 135 -19.69 -4.11 3.82
N PRO A 136 -20.74 -4.13 4.67
CA PRO A 136 -20.67 -3.60 6.03
C PRO A 136 -19.56 -4.18 6.90
N TRP A 137 -19.31 -5.49 6.83
CA TRP A 137 -18.23 -6.15 7.58
C TRP A 137 -16.85 -5.65 7.16
N TYR A 138 -16.65 -5.36 5.87
CA TYR A 138 -15.39 -4.83 5.37
C TYR A 138 -15.24 -3.36 5.74
N ALA A 139 -16.34 -2.59 5.77
CA ALA A 139 -16.32 -1.22 6.27
C ALA A 139 -15.80 -1.17 7.71
N HIS A 140 -16.30 -2.06 8.57
CA HIS A 140 -15.82 -2.23 9.95
C HIS A 140 -14.33 -2.58 10.00
N LEU A 141 -13.89 -3.61 9.26
CA LEU A 141 -12.49 -4.00 9.15
C LEU A 141 -11.60 -2.82 8.71
N SER A 142 -12.00 -2.11 7.65
CA SER A 142 -11.23 -1.01 7.08
C SER A 142 -11.08 0.18 8.04
N ALA A 143 -12.07 0.42 8.91
CA ALA A 143 -12.05 1.46 9.91
C ALA A 143 -11.05 1.16 11.05
N GLN A 144 -10.81 -0.12 11.33
CA GLN A 144 -9.88 -0.58 12.37
C GLN A 144 -8.43 -0.69 11.91
N LEU A 145 -8.17 -0.70 10.60
CA LEU A 145 -6.80 -0.76 10.08
C LEU A 145 -5.95 0.40 10.61
N PRO A 146 -4.66 0.17 10.92
CA PRO A 146 -3.80 1.26 11.38
C PRO A 146 -3.65 2.32 10.27
N ALA A 147 -3.79 3.59 10.63
CA ALA A 147 -3.59 4.68 9.67
C ALA A 147 -2.15 4.68 9.14
N VAL A 148 -1.20 4.52 10.07
CA VAL A 148 0.22 4.34 9.81
C VAL A 148 0.59 2.88 10.06
N PHE A 149 1.15 2.21 9.05
CA PHE A 149 1.74 0.90 9.25
C PHE A 149 3.21 1.04 9.68
N VAL A 150 3.60 0.34 10.74
CA VAL A 150 5.01 0.11 11.11
C VAL A 150 5.18 -1.39 11.30
N GLY A 151 6.17 -1.99 10.65
CA GLY A 151 6.40 -3.43 10.81
C GLY A 151 7.37 -4.04 9.81
N PRO A 152 7.74 -5.33 10.00
CA PRO A 152 8.65 -6.00 9.11
C PRO A 152 8.00 -6.28 7.74
N PRO A 153 8.82 -6.38 6.67
CA PRO A 153 8.36 -6.68 5.31
C PRO A 153 7.42 -7.87 5.18
N ASP A 154 7.70 -8.95 5.92
CA ASP A 154 6.92 -10.19 5.80
C ASP A 154 5.52 -10.06 6.39
N ARG A 155 5.38 -9.28 7.47
CA ARG A 155 4.07 -8.97 8.06
C ARG A 155 3.25 -8.10 7.12
N LEU A 156 3.89 -7.10 6.52
CA LEU A 156 3.24 -6.26 5.51
C LEU A 156 2.76 -7.09 4.32
N ARG A 157 3.59 -8.00 3.80
CA ARG A 157 3.22 -8.89 2.68
C ARG A 157 2.00 -9.74 3.00
N LYS A 158 1.98 -10.37 4.19
CA LYS A 158 0.84 -11.18 4.66
C LYS A 158 -0.43 -10.33 4.81
N ALA A 159 -0.32 -9.16 5.47
CA ALA A 159 -1.44 -8.25 5.66
C ALA A 159 -2.03 -7.77 4.33
N VAL A 160 -1.19 -7.33 3.38
CA VAL A 160 -1.61 -6.88 2.05
C VAL A 160 -2.36 -8.00 1.31
N ALA A 161 -1.83 -9.23 1.35
CA ALA A 161 -2.46 -10.37 0.67
C ALA A 161 -3.86 -10.68 1.23
N LEU A 162 -4.00 -10.72 2.56
CA LEU A 162 -5.28 -10.95 3.24
C LEU A 162 -6.28 -9.82 3.01
N LEU A 163 -5.82 -8.56 3.12
CA LEU A 163 -6.64 -7.39 2.85
C LEU A 163 -7.14 -7.39 1.40
N CYS A 164 -6.30 -7.71 0.42
CA CYS A 164 -6.73 -7.81 -0.96
C CYS A 164 -7.78 -8.92 -1.15
N LEU A 165 -7.66 -10.06 -0.45
CA LEU A 165 -8.68 -11.11 -0.50
C LEU A 165 -10.01 -10.60 0.08
N ALA A 166 -9.96 -9.94 1.24
CA ALA A 166 -11.12 -9.34 1.87
C ALA A 166 -11.77 -8.25 0.99
N SER A 167 -10.98 -7.38 0.37
CA SER A 167 -11.47 -6.33 -0.54
C SER A 167 -12.20 -6.94 -1.73
N ARG A 168 -11.63 -8.00 -2.34
CA ARG A 168 -12.26 -8.68 -3.48
C ARG A 168 -13.60 -9.30 -3.11
N ARG A 169 -13.69 -9.92 -1.94
CA ARG A 169 -14.95 -10.48 -1.44
C ARG A 169 -15.99 -9.38 -1.24
N SER A 170 -15.61 -8.30 -0.55
CA SER A 170 -16.48 -7.14 -0.31
C SER A 170 -17.02 -6.50 -1.60
N LEU A 171 -16.16 -6.33 -2.61
CA LEU A 171 -16.56 -5.80 -3.92
C LEU A 171 -17.57 -6.71 -4.62
N ARG A 172 -17.32 -8.03 -4.64
CA ARG A 172 -18.24 -9.00 -5.27
C ARG A 172 -19.59 -9.06 -4.57
N GLU A 173 -19.61 -9.04 -3.23
CA GLU A 173 -20.85 -8.97 -2.45
C GLU A 173 -21.63 -7.68 -2.74
N SER A 174 -20.91 -6.60 -3.08
CA SER A 174 -21.49 -5.32 -3.45
C SER A 174 -21.80 -5.19 -4.96
N GLY A 175 -21.72 -6.30 -5.71
CA GLY A 175 -21.98 -6.33 -7.17
C GLY A 175 -20.99 -5.53 -8.01
N LEU A 176 -19.76 -5.34 -7.50
CA LEU A 176 -18.70 -4.58 -8.16
C LEU A 176 -17.59 -5.49 -8.69
N ASP A 177 -17.12 -5.19 -9.89
CA ASP A 177 -15.91 -5.80 -10.42
C ASP A 177 -14.68 -5.39 -9.62
N VAL A 178 -13.70 -6.29 -9.56
CA VAL A 178 -12.43 -6.03 -8.88
C VAL A 178 -11.51 -5.29 -9.85
N PRO A 179 -11.22 -3.99 -9.62
CA PRO A 179 -10.34 -3.26 -10.50
C PRO A 179 -8.89 -3.79 -10.38
N PRO A 180 -8.07 -3.62 -11.42
CA PRO A 180 -6.73 -4.20 -11.48
C PRO A 180 -5.82 -3.75 -10.33
N TRP A 181 -5.94 -2.50 -9.88
CA TRP A 181 -5.17 -1.96 -8.74
C TRP A 181 -5.56 -2.52 -7.36
N ARG A 182 -6.64 -3.31 -7.29
CA ARG A 182 -7.06 -4.03 -6.06
C ARG A 182 -6.62 -5.50 -6.05
N ARG A 183 -5.90 -5.93 -7.08
CA ARG A 183 -5.30 -7.27 -7.11
C ARG A 183 -4.07 -7.31 -6.21
N SER A 184 -3.82 -8.48 -5.64
CA SER A 184 -2.71 -8.71 -4.70
C SER A 184 -1.35 -8.38 -5.34
N SER A 185 -1.14 -8.74 -6.60
CA SER A 185 0.10 -8.46 -7.34
C SER A 185 0.40 -6.96 -7.43
N TYR A 186 -0.60 -6.15 -7.84
CA TYR A 186 -0.47 -4.70 -7.93
C TYR A 186 -0.19 -4.08 -6.55
N MET A 187 -0.96 -4.49 -5.53
CA MET A 187 -0.83 -3.92 -4.19
C MET A 187 0.52 -4.29 -3.55
N GLN A 188 1.01 -5.51 -3.74
CA GLN A 188 2.33 -5.89 -3.24
C GLN A 188 3.47 -5.14 -3.93
N ALA A 189 3.35 -4.81 -5.22
CA ALA A 189 4.36 -4.07 -5.97
C ALA A 189 4.69 -2.69 -5.35
N LYS A 190 3.77 -2.09 -4.58
CA LYS A 190 3.98 -0.84 -3.84
C LYS A 190 5.11 -0.90 -2.84
N TRP A 191 5.33 -2.05 -2.20
CA TRP A 191 6.38 -2.21 -1.19
C TRP A 191 7.45 -3.23 -1.61
N PHE A 192 7.08 -4.13 -2.53
CA PHE A 192 7.89 -5.23 -3.03
C PHE A 192 7.86 -5.22 -4.57
N PRO A 193 8.52 -4.26 -5.22
CA PRO A 193 8.62 -4.29 -6.67
C PRO A 193 9.27 -5.61 -7.09
N SER A 194 8.64 -6.30 -8.06
CA SER A 194 9.29 -7.44 -8.69
C SER A 194 10.59 -6.96 -9.32
N PRO A 195 11.69 -7.72 -9.25
CA PRO A 195 12.79 -7.49 -10.17
C PRO A 195 12.20 -7.52 -11.58
N ALA A 196 12.53 -6.49 -12.39
CA ALA A 196 12.14 -6.48 -13.79
C ALA A 196 12.66 -7.77 -14.44
N PRO A 197 11.90 -8.41 -15.35
CA PRO A 197 12.48 -9.42 -16.22
C PRO A 197 13.66 -8.77 -16.94
N LEU A 198 14.87 -9.23 -16.66
CA LEU A 198 16.03 -8.87 -17.47
C LEU A 198 15.73 -9.32 -18.91
N PRO A 199 16.04 -8.52 -19.93
CA PRO A 199 15.95 -8.99 -21.31
C PRO A 199 16.92 -10.17 -21.48
N ASP A 200 16.33 -11.34 -21.75
CA ASP A 200 16.91 -12.63 -22.17
C ASP A 200 18.29 -13.03 -21.62
N GLY A 201 18.31 -14.08 -20.78
CA GLY A 201 19.49 -14.92 -20.58
C GLY A 201 19.64 -15.56 -19.20
N ASP A 202 19.07 -16.76 -19.07
CA ASP A 202 19.37 -17.85 -18.12
C ASP A 202 19.37 -17.63 -16.59
N ALA A 203 18.97 -18.71 -15.92
CA ALA A 203 18.44 -18.75 -14.56
C ALA A 203 19.47 -18.59 -13.42
N ALA A 204 18.92 -18.13 -12.30
CA ALA A 204 19.34 -18.31 -10.91
C ALA A 204 20.63 -17.60 -10.45
N VAL A 205 20.47 -16.38 -9.89
CA VAL A 205 21.36 -15.89 -8.82
C VAL A 205 20.56 -15.14 -7.76
N ALA A 206 20.95 -15.41 -6.52
CA ALA A 206 20.34 -15.04 -5.26
C ALA A 206 20.05 -13.54 -5.07
N GLN A 207 19.05 -13.34 -4.21
CA GLN A 207 18.59 -12.11 -3.60
C GLN A 207 19.74 -11.17 -3.18
N GLN A 208 19.93 -10.10 -3.94
CA GLN A 208 20.59 -8.90 -3.45
C GLN A 208 19.86 -7.67 -3.98
N SER A 209 18.97 -7.13 -3.15
CA SER A 209 18.26 -5.89 -3.44
C SER A 209 19.24 -4.72 -3.41
N GLN A 210 19.80 -4.39 -4.58
CA GLN A 210 20.61 -3.19 -4.77
C GLN A 210 19.67 -1.98 -4.81
N TRP A 211 19.65 -1.23 -3.70
CA TRP A 211 18.88 -0.01 -3.53
C TRP A 211 19.72 1.18 -4.01
N SER A 212 19.20 1.95 -4.96
CA SER A 212 19.86 3.17 -5.42
C SER A 212 19.57 4.31 -4.44
N VAL A 213 20.59 4.73 -3.69
CA VAL A 213 20.60 6.02 -3.00
C VAL A 213 20.70 7.09 -4.07
N ALA A 214 19.69 7.95 -4.19
CA ALA A 214 19.84 9.19 -4.93
C ALA A 214 20.93 10.04 -4.25
N LYS A 215 22.13 10.10 -4.85
CA LYS A 215 23.15 11.08 -4.46
C LYS A 215 22.65 12.49 -4.85
N PRO A 216 22.84 13.51 -4.01
CA PRO A 216 22.57 14.89 -4.41
C PRO A 216 23.55 15.29 -5.51
N GLY A 217 23.01 15.65 -6.69
CA GLY A 217 23.78 16.10 -7.83
C GLY A 217 24.53 17.40 -7.55
N ALA A 218 25.82 17.41 -7.87
CA ALA A 218 26.67 18.59 -7.82
C ALA A 218 26.13 19.69 -8.75
N ALA A 219 26.07 20.92 -8.25
CA ALA A 219 25.72 22.10 -9.02
C ALA A 219 26.80 22.38 -10.09
N GLY A 220 26.49 22.05 -11.34
CA GLY A 220 27.31 22.41 -12.50
C GLY A 220 27.07 23.86 -12.91
N SER A 221 28.08 24.70 -12.73
CA SER A 221 28.18 26.06 -13.24
C SER A 221 27.95 26.09 -14.76
N ARG A 222 26.93 26.81 -15.22
CA ARG A 222 26.71 27.06 -16.65
C ARG A 222 27.40 28.36 -17.05
N ARG A 223 28.40 28.23 -17.92
CA ARG A 223 28.94 29.30 -18.76
C ARG A 223 27.82 29.81 -19.67
N SER A 224 27.49 31.10 -19.58
CA SER A 224 26.72 31.80 -20.62
C SER A 224 27.69 32.27 -21.69
N GLY A 225 27.43 31.86 -22.93
CA GLY A 225 28.05 32.40 -24.13
C GLY A 225 27.11 32.13 -25.29
N LEU A 226 26.42 33.16 -25.75
CA LEU A 226 25.93 33.24 -27.12
C LEU A 226 25.74 34.71 -27.46
N SER A 227 26.67 35.24 -28.25
CA SER A 227 26.48 36.43 -29.07
C SER A 227 25.35 36.20 -30.06
N MET A 228 24.53 37.22 -30.29
CA MET A 228 23.88 37.42 -31.58
C MET A 228 23.82 38.92 -31.84
N GLU A 229 24.58 39.33 -32.84
CA GLU A 229 24.58 40.64 -33.47
C GLU A 229 23.25 40.84 -34.21
N MET A 230 22.69 42.05 -34.14
CA MET A 230 21.79 42.57 -35.17
C MET A 230 22.12 44.05 -35.41
N ASP A 231 22.67 44.31 -36.57
CA ASP A 231 22.69 45.61 -37.24
C ASP A 231 21.25 46.06 -37.61
N GLY A 232 21.02 47.37 -37.62
CA GLY A 232 19.79 47.94 -38.15
C GLY A 232 19.55 49.40 -37.73
N GLN A 233 20.20 50.33 -38.43
CA GLN A 233 19.87 51.75 -38.47
C GLN A 233 18.39 51.97 -38.86
N ASP A 234 17.69 52.93 -38.26
CA ASP A 234 17.56 54.28 -38.81
C ASP A 234 16.77 55.20 -37.88
N ALA A 235 17.03 56.49 -38.03
CA ALA A 235 16.57 57.58 -37.19
C ALA A 235 15.28 58.25 -37.73
N SER A 236 14.69 59.07 -36.84
CA SER A 236 13.99 60.34 -37.11
C SER A 236 12.45 60.37 -37.12
N SER A 237 11.93 61.19 -36.20
CA SER A 237 10.90 62.25 -36.37
C SER A 237 9.52 61.86 -36.95
N TRP A 238 8.39 62.14 -36.31
CA TRP A 238 7.81 63.48 -36.12
C TRP A 238 6.68 63.53 -35.06
N ALA A 239 6.44 64.78 -34.61
CA ALA A 239 5.46 65.34 -33.68
C ALA A 239 3.99 64.88 -33.76
N GLN A 240 3.31 64.90 -32.59
CA GLN A 240 2.29 65.89 -32.21
C GLN A 240 2.10 65.92 -30.69
#